data_AF-A0A6P1AEV4-F1
#
_entry.id   AF-A0A6P1AEV4-F1
#
_cell.length_a   1.000
_cell.length_b   1.000
_cell.length_c   1.000
_cell.angle_alpha   90.00
_cell.angle_beta   90.00
_cell.angle_gamma   90.00
#
_symmetry.space_group_name_H-M   'P 1'
#
loop_
_entity.id
_entity.type
_entity.pdbx_description
1 polymer ?
#
loop_
_entity_poly.entity_id
_entity_poly.type
_entity_poly.pdbx_seq_one_letter_code
_entity_poly.pdbx_strand_id
1 'polypeptide(L)'
;MLIEFSIGNYRSFKEPVTFSMVAANLVAKEKKLDENNLFAVDKELKLLKSAAIYGANASGKSNLIKALNFMKWLMVNSSKNTQSTEEIETEPFRLSTETETKPSYFELVFIMNGQKYRYGFEATRKRVTSEWLFYVPKSRETMLFERELDTIKTSKKYNADGIQQKTRNNALFLSVSAQFNVELAEQILYWVTDKLNIISGLHDQTYLNYTVRCLLGNKNRNDIIQLIKKLDLGINEIQVEQVDFTSDSLPKEIPDELKKLIVKTEGGRATSIKTIHRKFDEKGNYQSLEEFNLRSNESEGTQKVFALAGPLITALKEGEVLIIDEFDTRLHPLISLAIVELFNSQETNPNNAQLIFVTHDTNLLSNKIFRRDQVWFTEKNRYGATDLYSLAEYKIRNDASFESDYIKGKYGAIPYIGNLNHLIDSHS
;
A
#
# COMPACT_ATOMS: atom_id res chain seq x y z
N MET A 1 -10.51 -0.30 -8.29
CA MET A 1 -9.23 -0.01 -9.01
C MET A 1 -8.81 1.42 -8.76
N LEU A 2 -7.53 1.62 -8.52
CA LEU A 2 -6.90 2.94 -8.46
C LEU A 2 -6.57 3.41 -9.89
N ILE A 3 -6.88 4.66 -10.20
CA ILE A 3 -6.43 5.32 -11.43
C ILE A 3 -5.27 6.25 -11.09
N GLU A 4 -5.51 7.24 -10.22
CA GLU A 4 -4.53 8.26 -9.87
C GLU A 4 -4.61 8.61 -8.40
N PHE A 5 -3.46 8.98 -7.83
CA PHE A 5 -3.35 9.60 -6.53
C PHE A 5 -2.48 10.85 -6.65
N SER A 6 -3.03 11.99 -6.22
CA SER A 6 -2.36 13.28 -6.25
C SER A 6 -2.19 13.84 -4.86
N ILE A 7 -1.04 14.47 -4.62
CA ILE A 7 -0.63 15.02 -3.33
C ILE A 7 0.10 16.34 -3.59
N GLY A 8 -0.19 17.37 -2.80
CA GLY A 8 0.55 18.62 -2.79
C GLY A 8 0.69 19.19 -1.38
N ASN A 9 1.75 19.97 -1.15
CA ASN A 9 2.06 20.58 0.14
C ASN A 9 1.90 19.62 1.34
N TYR A 10 2.54 18.45 1.30
CA TYR A 10 2.49 17.46 2.37
C TYR A 10 3.84 16.75 2.53
N ARG A 11 4.37 16.77 3.76
CA ARG A 11 5.67 16.23 4.15
C ARG A 11 6.79 16.73 3.25
N SER A 12 7.30 15.89 2.34
CA SER A 12 8.36 16.25 1.41
C SER A 12 7.84 16.77 0.06
N PHE A 13 6.55 16.69 -0.23
CA PHE A 13 5.98 17.18 -1.49
C PHE A 13 5.59 18.64 -1.33
N LYS A 14 6.29 19.55 -2.03
CA LYS A 14 5.97 20.98 -2.05
C LYS A 14 4.83 21.24 -3.03
N GLU A 15 5.10 21.00 -4.31
CA GLU A 15 4.14 21.18 -5.39
C GLU A 15 3.23 19.94 -5.54
N PRO A 16 2.03 20.09 -6.12
CA PRO A 16 1.20 18.95 -6.48
C PRO A 16 1.92 18.00 -7.45
N VAL A 17 1.94 16.72 -7.11
CA VAL A 17 2.40 15.62 -7.98
C VAL A 17 1.32 14.56 -8.09
N THR A 18 1.34 13.79 -9.18
CA THR A 18 0.37 12.73 -9.46
C THR A 18 1.07 11.41 -9.76
N PHE A 19 0.75 10.39 -8.99
CA PHE A 19 1.04 9.00 -9.31
C PHE A 19 -0.12 8.44 -10.16
N SER A 20 0.19 7.81 -11.30
CA SER A 20 -0.83 7.31 -12.22
C SER A 20 -0.62 5.83 -12.55
N MET A 21 -1.73 5.08 -12.52
CA MET A 21 -1.85 3.70 -13.00
C MET A 21 -2.38 3.65 -14.43
N VAL A 22 -2.55 4.78 -15.11
CA VAL A 22 -2.96 4.83 -16.51
C VAL A 22 -1.83 4.32 -17.39
N ALA A 23 -2.13 3.34 -18.24
CA ALA A 23 -1.15 2.83 -19.18
C ALA A 23 -0.82 3.91 -20.22
N ALA A 24 0.46 4.22 -20.37
CA ALA A 24 0.92 5.15 -21.40
C ALA A 24 0.78 4.50 -22.78
N ASN A 25 0.63 5.32 -23.82
CA ASN A 25 0.61 4.88 -25.21
C ASN A 25 2.03 4.51 -25.68
N LEU A 26 2.55 3.41 -25.14
CA LEU A 26 3.88 2.86 -25.37
C LEU A 26 3.76 1.38 -25.72
N VAL A 27 4.71 0.90 -26.52
CA VAL A 27 4.86 -0.54 -26.84
C VAL A 27 6.11 -1.05 -26.15
N ALA A 28 5.97 -2.12 -25.37
CA ALA A 28 7.12 -2.75 -24.74
C ALA A 28 7.97 -3.50 -25.77
N LYS A 29 9.23 -3.77 -25.43
CA LYS A 29 10.07 -4.66 -26.24
C LYS A 29 9.49 -6.08 -26.28
N GLU A 30 9.10 -6.57 -25.10
CA GLU A 30 8.51 -7.89 -24.92
C GLU A 30 6.99 -7.78 -25.04
N LYS A 31 6.42 -8.27 -26.15
CA LYS A 31 4.96 -8.15 -26.42
C LYS A 31 4.10 -8.72 -25.29
N LYS A 32 4.56 -9.78 -24.63
CA LYS A 32 3.89 -10.39 -23.47
C LYS A 32 3.64 -9.40 -22.33
N LEU A 33 4.43 -8.33 -22.19
CA LEU A 33 4.23 -7.31 -21.16
C LEU A 33 3.00 -6.44 -21.48
N ASP A 34 2.79 -6.12 -22.75
CA ASP A 34 1.62 -5.36 -23.20
C ASP A 34 0.32 -6.17 -23.06
N GLU A 35 0.44 -7.49 -23.14
CA GLU A 35 -0.66 -8.44 -22.95
C GLU A 35 -0.93 -8.68 -21.46
N ASN A 36 0.09 -8.96 -20.65
CA ASN A 36 -0.09 -9.43 -19.29
C ASN A 36 -0.12 -8.34 -18.22
N ASN A 37 0.61 -7.24 -18.40
CA ASN A 37 0.79 -6.21 -17.36
C ASN A 37 -0.29 -5.13 -17.40
N LEU A 38 -1.16 -5.18 -18.41
CA LEU A 38 -2.23 -4.22 -18.65
C LEU A 38 -3.59 -4.89 -18.52
N PHE A 39 -4.62 -4.10 -18.20
CA PHE A 39 -6.01 -4.49 -18.37
C PHE A 39 -6.84 -3.33 -18.88
N ALA A 40 -7.82 -3.62 -19.74
CA ALA A 40 -8.74 -2.62 -20.25
C ALA A 40 -9.89 -2.41 -19.25
N VAL A 41 -10.13 -1.16 -18.87
CA VAL A 41 -11.33 -0.76 -18.15
C VAL A 41 -12.47 -0.54 -19.14
N ASP A 42 -12.16 0.17 -20.22
CA ASP A 42 -13.05 0.43 -21.35
C ASP A 42 -12.22 0.58 -22.64
N LYS A 43 -12.80 1.13 -23.71
CA LYS A 43 -12.14 1.28 -25.01
C LYS A 43 -11.01 2.32 -25.00
N GLU A 44 -11.07 3.29 -24.11
CA GLU A 44 -10.18 4.44 -24.03
C GLU A 44 -9.20 4.34 -22.85
N LEU A 45 -9.60 3.66 -21.78
CA LEU A 45 -8.81 3.52 -20.56
C LEU A 45 -8.24 2.11 -20.38
N LYS A 46 -6.91 2.02 -20.36
CA LYS A 46 -6.16 0.86 -19.89
C LYS A 46 -5.40 1.21 -18.62
N LEU A 47 -5.36 0.28 -17.67
CA LEU A 47 -4.64 0.43 -16.41
C LEU A 47 -3.52 -0.60 -16.28
N LEU A 48 -2.52 -0.25 -15.48
CA LEU A 48 -1.41 -1.10 -15.09
C LEU A 48 -1.85 -2.08 -13.99
N LYS A 49 -1.35 -3.32 -14.03
CA LYS A 49 -1.51 -4.31 -12.95
C LYS A 49 -0.48 -4.16 -11.85
N SER A 50 0.67 -3.56 -12.14
CA SER A 50 1.66 -3.25 -11.12
C SER A 50 2.45 -2.00 -11.41
N ALA A 51 2.97 -1.37 -10.36
CA ALA A 51 3.87 -0.24 -10.45
C ALA A 51 4.90 -0.29 -9.31
N ALA A 52 6.16 0.00 -9.66
CA ALA A 52 7.30 -0.02 -8.77
C ALA A 52 7.86 1.40 -8.62
N ILE A 53 8.00 1.86 -7.39
CA ILE A 53 8.49 3.20 -7.05
C ILE A 53 9.88 3.08 -6.43
N TYR A 54 10.87 3.62 -7.13
CA TYR A 54 12.29 3.61 -6.77
C TYR A 54 12.76 4.98 -6.29
N GLY A 55 13.94 5.00 -5.70
CA GLY A 55 14.64 6.22 -5.31
C GLY A 55 15.51 6.05 -4.08
N ALA A 56 16.44 6.98 -3.90
CA ALA A 56 17.39 6.99 -2.80
C ALA A 56 16.73 6.99 -1.41
N ASN A 57 17.54 6.74 -0.38
CA ASN A 57 17.09 6.92 1.00
C ASN A 57 16.63 8.37 1.20
N ALA A 58 15.53 8.54 1.94
CA ALA A 58 14.91 9.83 2.20
C ALA A 58 14.44 10.62 0.96
N SER A 59 14.28 9.99 -0.22
CA SER A 59 13.82 10.64 -1.46
C SER A 59 12.33 11.04 -1.45
N GLY A 60 11.51 10.40 -0.62
CA GLY A 60 10.06 10.68 -0.51
C GLY A 60 9.13 9.49 -0.77
N LYS A 61 9.65 8.31 -1.12
CA LYS A 61 8.85 7.10 -1.38
C LYS A 61 7.84 6.78 -0.26
N SER A 62 8.31 6.61 0.97
CA SER A 62 7.43 6.35 2.11
C SER A 62 6.50 7.53 2.43
N ASN A 63 6.87 8.77 2.06
CA ASN A 63 5.99 9.92 2.24
C ASN A 63 4.78 9.88 1.28
N LEU A 64 4.94 9.32 0.07
CA LEU A 64 3.83 9.07 -0.86
C LEU A 64 2.82 8.09 -0.24
N ILE A 65 3.33 6.98 0.33
CA ILE A 65 2.47 5.98 0.97
C ILE A 65 1.82 6.54 2.24
N LYS A 66 2.56 7.31 3.05
CA LYS A 66 2.02 8.02 4.22
C LYS A 66 0.95 9.04 3.86
N ALA A 67 1.04 9.68 2.69
CA ALA A 67 0.03 10.62 2.21
C ALA A 67 -1.28 9.91 1.88
N LEU A 68 -1.20 8.80 1.15
CA LEU A 68 -2.37 8.00 0.80
C LEU A 68 -3.00 7.38 2.06
N ASN A 69 -2.19 6.89 2.99
CA ASN A 69 -2.66 6.35 4.26
C ASN A 69 -3.34 7.43 5.13
N PHE A 70 -2.78 8.66 5.17
CA PHE A 70 -3.42 9.80 5.83
C PHE A 70 -4.76 10.16 5.19
N MET A 71 -4.81 10.23 3.86
CA MET A 71 -6.05 10.48 3.11
C MET A 71 -7.13 9.43 3.46
N LYS A 72 -6.78 8.15 3.38
CA LYS A 72 -7.64 7.02 3.77
C LYS A 72 -8.11 7.15 5.21
N TRP A 73 -7.20 7.42 6.14
CA TRP A 73 -7.54 7.58 7.55
C TRP A 73 -8.52 8.72 7.77
N LEU A 74 -8.30 9.89 7.16
CA LEU A 74 -9.17 11.06 7.36
C LEU A 74 -10.56 10.81 6.76
N MET A 75 -10.65 10.19 5.58
CA MET A 75 -11.92 9.81 4.96
C MET A 75 -12.77 8.93 5.89
N VAL A 76 -12.16 7.96 6.56
CA VAL A 76 -12.87 7.00 7.42
C VAL A 76 -13.13 7.54 8.83
N ASN A 77 -12.20 8.31 9.38
CA ASN A 77 -12.16 8.58 10.83
C ASN A 77 -12.51 10.03 11.21
N SER A 78 -12.54 10.98 10.26
CA SER A 78 -12.74 12.40 10.61
C SER A 78 -14.12 12.70 11.22
N SER A 79 -15.17 11.93 10.90
CA SER A 79 -16.47 12.04 11.59
C SER A 79 -16.59 11.17 12.84
N LYS A 80 -15.87 10.05 12.89
CA LYS A 80 -16.01 8.99 13.92
C LYS A 80 -15.09 9.17 15.12
N ASN A 81 -13.85 9.59 14.90
CA ASN A 81 -12.77 9.52 15.88
C ASN A 81 -12.16 10.88 16.24
N THR A 82 -12.66 11.98 15.66
CA THR A 82 -12.16 13.33 15.98
C THR A 82 -13.22 14.18 16.68
N GLN A 83 -12.78 15.11 17.52
CA GLN A 83 -13.63 16.14 18.14
C GLN A 83 -13.45 17.51 17.47
N SER A 84 -14.41 18.43 17.65
CA SER A 84 -14.38 19.76 17.02
C SER A 84 -13.17 20.62 17.41
N THR A 85 -12.55 20.32 18.55
CA THR A 85 -11.39 21.04 19.10
C THR A 85 -10.05 20.41 18.71
N GLU A 86 -10.06 19.24 18.08
CA GLU A 86 -8.84 18.54 17.71
C GLU A 86 -8.31 19.01 16.35
N GLU A 87 -6.99 19.06 16.24
CA GLU A 87 -6.31 19.39 14.98
C GLU A 87 -6.41 18.23 13.98
N ILE A 88 -6.41 18.58 12.70
CA ILE A 88 -6.15 17.61 11.63
C ILE A 88 -4.64 17.39 11.59
N GLU A 89 -4.18 16.14 11.65
CA GLU A 89 -2.76 15.76 11.61
C GLU A 89 -2.11 15.90 10.21
N THR A 90 -2.46 16.95 9.48
CA THR A 90 -1.73 17.35 8.27
C THR A 90 -0.34 17.89 8.65
N GLU A 91 0.65 17.48 7.87
CA GLU A 91 2.03 17.95 7.93
C GLU A 91 2.38 18.63 6.61
N PRO A 92 2.27 19.96 6.48
CA PRO A 92 2.61 20.65 5.23
C PRO A 92 4.11 20.57 4.91
N PHE A 93 4.50 20.98 3.70
CA PHE A 93 5.91 21.13 3.35
C PHE A 93 6.51 22.34 4.09
N ARG A 94 7.34 22.06 5.11
CA ARG A 94 7.86 23.05 6.07
C ARG A 94 9.15 23.75 5.66
N LEU A 95 9.83 23.31 4.60
CA LEU A 95 11.07 23.94 4.13
C LEU A 95 10.80 25.14 3.20
N SER A 96 9.61 25.72 3.27
CA SER A 96 9.20 26.88 2.47
C SER A 96 8.18 27.72 3.24
N THR A 97 8.49 29.00 3.43
CA THR A 97 7.62 29.98 4.10
C THR A 97 6.32 30.20 3.32
N GLU A 98 6.30 29.89 2.02
CA GLU A 98 5.12 30.01 1.17
C GLU A 98 4.09 28.91 1.43
N THR A 99 4.51 27.77 1.99
CA THR A 99 3.72 26.53 2.03
C THR A 99 3.37 26.10 3.45
N GLU A 100 4.18 26.49 4.45
CA GLU A 100 4.00 26.05 5.85
C GLU A 100 2.65 26.44 6.48
N THR A 101 1.98 27.47 5.95
CA THR A 101 0.64 27.92 6.38
C THR A 101 -0.47 27.60 5.39
N LYS A 102 -0.12 27.11 4.20
CA LYS A 102 -1.10 26.73 3.15
C LYS A 102 -1.67 25.34 3.42
N PRO A 103 -2.87 25.03 2.92
CA PRO A 103 -3.42 23.69 3.08
C PRO A 103 -2.63 22.65 2.29
N SER A 104 -2.65 21.41 2.76
CA SER A 104 -2.21 20.23 2.03
C SER A 104 -3.32 19.74 1.11
N TYR A 105 -2.94 19.29 -0.09
CA TYR A 105 -3.84 18.82 -1.14
C TYR A 105 -3.78 17.31 -1.27
N PHE A 106 -4.94 16.66 -1.39
CA PHE A 106 -5.07 15.22 -1.65
C PHE A 106 -6.19 14.96 -2.63
N GLU A 107 -5.96 14.12 -3.64
CA GLU A 107 -6.99 13.68 -4.58
C GLU A 107 -6.78 12.24 -5.00
N LEU A 108 -7.89 11.51 -5.12
CA LEU A 108 -7.94 10.13 -5.54
C LEU A 108 -8.91 10.00 -6.72
N VAL A 109 -8.42 9.42 -7.82
CA VAL A 109 -9.24 9.01 -8.96
C VAL A 109 -9.31 7.49 -8.95
N PHE A 110 -10.51 6.94 -8.90
CA PHE A 110 -10.70 5.50 -8.72
C PHE A 110 -11.96 4.99 -9.41
N ILE A 111 -12.02 3.67 -9.57
CA ILE A 111 -13.18 2.96 -10.11
C ILE A 111 -13.80 2.10 -9.02
N MET A 112 -15.09 2.32 -8.81
CA MET A 112 -15.96 1.56 -7.92
C MET A 112 -17.24 1.22 -8.68
N ASN A 113 -17.66 -0.05 -8.65
CA ASN A 113 -18.89 -0.52 -9.32
C ASN A 113 -18.97 -0.15 -10.82
N GLY A 114 -17.84 -0.25 -11.53
CA GLY A 114 -17.73 0.11 -12.95
C GLY A 114 -17.75 1.61 -13.26
N GLN A 115 -17.77 2.45 -12.23
CA GLN A 115 -17.92 3.89 -12.35
C GLN A 115 -16.66 4.62 -11.89
N LYS A 116 -16.17 5.57 -12.69
CA LYS A 116 -15.06 6.47 -12.32
C LYS A 116 -15.54 7.55 -11.35
N TYR A 117 -14.79 7.75 -10.27
CA TYR A 117 -14.95 8.80 -9.26
C TYR A 117 -13.65 9.60 -9.13
N ARG A 118 -13.80 10.88 -8.81
CA ARG A 118 -12.72 11.77 -8.41
C ARG A 118 -13.11 12.42 -7.10
N TYR A 119 -12.36 12.10 -6.05
CA TYR A 119 -12.58 12.62 -4.71
C TYR A 119 -11.31 13.29 -4.21
N GLY A 120 -11.43 14.49 -3.64
CA GLY A 120 -10.28 15.18 -3.07
C GLY A 120 -10.67 16.21 -2.03
N PHE A 121 -9.65 16.70 -1.32
CA PHE A 121 -9.80 17.75 -0.33
C PHE A 121 -8.50 18.51 -0.13
N GLU A 122 -8.64 19.71 0.42
CA GLU A 122 -7.53 20.46 0.99
C GLU A 122 -7.79 20.71 2.48
N ALA A 123 -6.74 20.57 3.29
CA ALA A 123 -6.83 20.77 4.72
C ALA A 123 -5.60 21.46 5.30
N THR A 124 -5.85 22.37 6.24
CA THR A 124 -4.85 22.87 7.19
C THR A 124 -4.93 22.06 8.48
N ARG A 125 -4.00 22.26 9.41
CA ARG A 125 -4.09 21.67 10.75
C ARG A 125 -5.37 22.00 11.51
N LYS A 126 -6.07 23.07 11.14
CA LYS A 126 -7.25 23.55 11.86
C LYS A 126 -8.56 23.14 11.20
N ARG A 127 -8.59 23.00 9.88
CA ARG A 127 -9.83 22.80 9.12
C ARG A 127 -9.61 22.29 7.72
N VAL A 128 -10.66 21.65 7.18
CA VAL A 128 -10.86 21.40 5.76
C VAL A 128 -11.21 22.73 5.09
N THR A 129 -10.45 23.11 4.07
CA THR A 129 -10.63 24.35 3.31
C THR A 129 -11.47 24.12 2.05
N SER A 130 -11.29 22.97 1.41
CA SER A 130 -12.06 22.54 0.24
C SER A 130 -12.22 21.03 0.23
N GLU A 131 -13.30 20.53 -0.37
CA GLU A 131 -13.58 19.10 -0.52
C GLU A 131 -14.52 18.89 -1.71
N TRP A 132 -14.28 17.86 -2.51
CA TRP A 132 -15.08 17.61 -3.70
C TRP A 132 -15.27 16.13 -3.98
N LEU A 133 -16.41 15.81 -4.55
CA LEU A 133 -16.69 14.50 -5.10
C LEU A 133 -17.37 14.63 -6.45
N PHE A 134 -16.76 14.02 -7.45
CA PHE A 134 -17.28 13.91 -8.81
C PHE A 134 -17.35 12.45 -9.24
N TYR A 135 -18.20 12.20 -10.23
CA TYR A 135 -18.28 10.91 -10.91
C TYR A 135 -18.59 11.07 -12.40
N VAL A 136 -18.27 10.06 -13.21
CA VAL A 136 -18.35 10.15 -14.69
C VAL A 136 -19.38 9.16 -15.27
N PRO A 137 -20.70 9.39 -15.14
CA PRO A 137 -21.73 8.38 -15.48
C PRO A 137 -21.68 7.83 -16.92
N LYS A 138 -21.14 8.62 -17.86
CA LYS A 138 -20.94 8.23 -19.25
C LYS A 138 -19.61 8.77 -19.76
N SER A 139 -19.57 10.07 -20.05
CA SER A 139 -18.39 10.75 -20.59
C SER A 139 -18.08 12.07 -19.88
N ARG A 140 -19.10 12.75 -19.35
CA ARG A 140 -18.94 14.02 -18.66
C ARG A 140 -18.88 13.82 -17.15
N GLU A 141 -17.88 14.45 -16.55
CA GLU A 141 -17.78 14.57 -15.10
C GLU A 141 -18.96 15.36 -14.52
N THR A 142 -19.58 14.80 -13.48
CA THR A 142 -20.73 15.37 -12.80
C THR A 142 -20.41 15.54 -11.32
N MET A 143 -20.62 16.76 -10.81
CA MET A 143 -20.47 17.09 -9.40
C MET A 143 -21.53 16.35 -8.57
N LEU A 144 -21.08 15.65 -7.51
CA LEU A 144 -21.95 15.09 -6.49
C LEU A 144 -22.07 16.05 -5.32
N PHE A 145 -20.94 16.56 -4.83
CA PHE A 145 -20.88 17.69 -3.92
C PHE A 145 -19.57 18.46 -4.07
N GLU A 146 -19.58 19.71 -3.61
CA GLU A 146 -18.41 20.56 -3.41
C GLU A 146 -18.55 21.32 -2.10
N ARG A 147 -17.42 21.52 -1.44
CA ARG A 147 -17.27 22.30 -0.22
C ARG A 147 -16.22 23.37 -0.44
N GLU A 148 -16.56 24.59 -0.05
CA GLU A 148 -15.64 25.71 0.10
C GLU A 148 -15.82 26.27 1.52
N LEU A 149 -14.81 26.08 2.37
CA LEU A 149 -14.86 26.40 3.79
C LEU A 149 -16.08 25.78 4.48
N ASP A 150 -17.04 26.62 4.91
CA ASP A 150 -18.25 26.21 5.60
C ASP A 150 -19.47 26.07 4.66
N THR A 151 -19.29 26.37 3.36
CA THR A 151 -20.34 26.25 2.36
C THR A 151 -20.23 24.90 1.67
N ILE A 152 -21.30 24.09 1.74
CA ILE A 152 -21.38 22.77 1.09
C ILE A 152 -22.55 22.77 0.11
N LYS A 153 -22.26 22.52 -1.16
CA LYS A 153 -23.24 22.37 -2.24
C LYS A 153 -23.36 20.91 -2.61
N THR A 154 -24.58 20.39 -2.65
CA THR A 154 -24.87 19.00 -3.05
C THR A 154 -25.72 18.97 -4.31
N SER A 155 -25.49 17.98 -5.15
CA SER A 155 -26.38 17.66 -6.25
C SER A 155 -27.58 16.86 -5.75
N LYS A 156 -28.69 16.88 -6.49
CA LYS A 156 -29.87 16.03 -6.19
C LYS A 156 -29.59 14.52 -6.21
N LYS A 157 -28.44 14.09 -6.76
CA LYS A 157 -28.03 12.68 -6.77
C LYS A 157 -27.29 12.27 -5.50
N TYR A 158 -26.74 13.24 -4.77
CA TYR A 158 -26.03 13.02 -3.53
C TYR A 158 -27.00 13.36 -2.37
N ASN A 159 -27.83 12.38 -2.01
CA ASN A 159 -28.95 12.50 -1.06
C ASN A 159 -28.49 12.83 0.38
N ALA A 160 -27.99 14.05 0.60
CA ALA A 160 -27.34 14.48 1.83
C ALA A 160 -27.97 15.74 2.45
N ASP A 161 -29.27 15.95 2.23
CA ASP A 161 -30.00 17.13 2.70
C ASP A 161 -29.98 17.25 4.23
N GLY A 162 -29.61 18.44 4.74
CA GLY A 162 -29.52 18.73 6.16
C GLY A 162 -28.23 18.24 6.85
N ILE A 163 -27.42 17.43 6.17
CA ILE A 163 -26.12 16.95 6.70
C ILE A 163 -25.07 18.07 6.66
N GLN A 164 -25.19 19.01 5.72
CA GLN A 164 -24.26 20.13 5.56
C GLN A 164 -24.09 20.90 6.87
N GLN A 165 -25.20 21.17 7.57
CA GLN A 165 -25.24 21.94 8.82
C GLN A 165 -24.62 21.19 10.01
N LYS A 166 -24.50 19.86 9.92
CA LYS A 166 -23.92 19.00 10.95
C LYS A 166 -22.43 18.75 10.74
N THR A 167 -21.89 19.22 9.61
CA THR A 167 -20.50 18.93 9.21
C THR A 167 -19.56 19.95 9.85
N ARG A 168 -18.67 19.45 10.72
CA ARG A 168 -17.67 20.28 11.40
C ARG A 168 -16.64 20.83 10.42
N ASN A 169 -15.99 21.93 10.78
CA ASN A 169 -14.90 22.51 9.99
C ASN A 169 -13.68 21.57 9.84
N ASN A 170 -13.47 20.65 10.78
CA ASN A 170 -12.34 19.71 10.81
C ASN A 170 -12.73 18.26 10.43
N ALA A 171 -13.97 18.04 9.99
CA ALA A 171 -14.42 16.74 9.49
C ALA A 171 -14.71 16.80 7.99
N LEU A 172 -14.42 15.73 7.24
CA LEU A 172 -14.78 15.63 5.83
C LEU A 172 -16.29 15.38 5.69
N PHE A 173 -16.93 16.09 4.77
CA PHE A 173 -18.34 15.94 4.44
C PHE A 173 -18.67 14.52 3.95
N LEU A 174 -17.79 13.88 3.20
CA LEU A 174 -17.91 12.48 2.82
C LEU A 174 -18.01 11.56 4.06
N SER A 175 -17.13 11.80 5.05
CA SER A 175 -17.07 11.02 6.29
C SER A 175 -18.34 11.20 7.14
N VAL A 176 -18.86 12.43 7.21
CA VAL A 176 -20.10 12.73 7.93
C VAL A 176 -21.31 12.17 7.18
N SER A 177 -21.33 12.25 5.85
CA SER A 177 -22.40 11.71 5.01
C SER A 177 -22.54 10.19 5.18
N ALA A 178 -21.43 9.45 5.25
CA ALA A 178 -21.46 8.02 5.57
C ALA A 178 -22.02 7.75 6.98
N GLN A 179 -21.66 8.55 7.99
CA GLN A 179 -22.19 8.42 9.36
C GLN A 179 -23.71 8.62 9.44
N PHE A 180 -24.28 9.40 8.51
CA PHE A 180 -25.73 9.62 8.37
C PHE A 180 -26.37 8.73 7.30
N ASN A 181 -25.74 7.61 6.95
CA ASN A 181 -26.23 6.57 6.04
C ASN A 181 -26.50 7.05 4.60
N VAL A 182 -25.69 7.99 4.09
CA VAL A 182 -25.68 8.30 2.66
C VAL A 182 -25.01 7.12 1.94
N GLU A 183 -25.82 6.29 1.26
CA GLU A 183 -25.40 5.03 0.66
C GLU A 183 -24.12 5.16 -0.21
N LEU A 184 -24.05 6.17 -1.08
CA LEU A 184 -22.87 6.37 -1.92
C LEU A 184 -21.61 6.70 -1.11
N ALA A 185 -21.75 7.45 0.00
CA ALA A 185 -20.63 7.74 0.87
C ALA A 185 -20.13 6.47 1.60
N GLU A 186 -21.06 5.63 2.08
CA GLU A 186 -20.73 4.33 2.69
C GLU A 186 -20.00 3.42 1.71
N GLN A 187 -20.47 3.34 0.45
CA GLN A 187 -19.82 2.54 -0.59
C GLN A 187 -18.38 3.03 -0.86
N ILE A 188 -18.16 4.35 -0.92
CA ILE A 188 -16.82 4.92 -1.11
C ILE A 188 -15.92 4.61 0.10
N LEU A 189 -16.41 4.76 1.33
CA LEU A 189 -15.62 4.43 2.52
C LEU A 189 -15.31 2.93 2.62
N TYR A 190 -16.24 2.07 2.24
CA TYR A 190 -16.02 0.63 2.10
C TYR A 190 -14.94 0.35 1.05
N TRP A 191 -15.03 0.96 -0.13
CA TRP A 191 -14.02 0.78 -1.18
C TRP A 191 -12.63 1.21 -0.70
N VAL A 192 -12.51 2.35 -0.01
CA VAL A 192 -11.22 2.80 0.54
C VAL A 192 -10.71 1.86 1.64
N THR A 193 -11.61 1.31 2.45
CA THR A 193 -11.24 0.46 3.59
C THR A 193 -10.82 -0.93 3.14
N ASP A 194 -11.62 -1.56 2.29
CA ASP A 194 -11.53 -2.98 1.92
C ASP A 194 -10.85 -3.20 0.57
N LYS A 195 -10.94 -2.27 -0.39
CA LYS A 195 -10.39 -2.42 -1.75
C LYS A 195 -9.06 -1.70 -1.97
N LEU A 196 -8.65 -0.82 -1.06
CA LEU A 196 -7.36 -0.13 -1.08
C LEU A 196 -6.55 -0.52 0.16
N ASN A 197 -5.76 -1.58 0.06
CA ASN A 197 -4.97 -2.16 1.14
C ASN A 197 -3.54 -1.60 1.12
N ILE A 198 -3.08 -1.08 2.26
CA ILE A 198 -1.73 -0.52 2.42
C ILE A 198 -1.02 -1.29 3.52
N ILE A 199 0.15 -1.84 3.20
CA ILE A 199 0.98 -2.63 4.11
C ILE A 199 2.36 -1.97 4.22
N SER A 200 2.86 -1.86 5.45
CA SER A 200 4.25 -1.48 5.70
C SER A 200 5.11 -2.73 5.84
N GLY A 201 6.19 -2.79 5.06
CA GLY A 201 7.13 -3.91 5.09
C GLY A 201 7.90 -4.08 6.40
N LEU A 202 7.84 -3.07 7.28
CA LEU A 202 8.51 -3.03 8.58
C LEU A 202 7.64 -3.57 9.73
N HIS A 203 6.31 -3.64 9.56
CA HIS A 203 5.37 -3.95 10.64
C HIS A 203 4.49 -5.16 10.32
N ASP A 204 5.05 -6.35 10.55
CA ASP A 204 4.45 -7.62 10.09
C ASP A 204 3.20 -8.06 10.82
N GLN A 205 3.04 -7.60 12.07
CA GLN A 205 2.06 -8.15 12.99
C GLN A 205 0.62 -8.04 12.46
N THR A 206 0.27 -6.89 11.86
CA THR A 206 -1.10 -6.61 11.40
C THR A 206 -1.53 -7.58 10.30
N TYR A 207 -0.68 -7.82 9.31
CA TYR A 207 -1.03 -8.66 8.17
C TYR A 207 -0.71 -10.15 8.39
N LEU A 208 0.23 -10.47 9.30
CA LEU A 208 0.32 -11.82 9.87
C LEU A 208 -1.01 -12.21 10.53
N ASN A 209 -1.58 -11.33 11.36
CA ASN A 209 -2.88 -11.57 11.99
C ASN A 209 -4.01 -11.71 10.95
N TYR A 210 -3.94 -10.97 9.84
CA TYR A 210 -4.87 -11.14 8.73
C TYR A 210 -4.77 -12.55 8.11
N THR A 211 -3.57 -13.01 7.78
CA THR A 211 -3.35 -14.36 7.24
C THR A 211 -3.82 -15.45 8.21
N VAL A 212 -3.53 -15.30 9.51
CA VAL A 212 -4.04 -16.19 10.57
C VAL A 212 -5.57 -16.25 10.55
N ARG A 213 -6.24 -15.08 10.49
CA ARG A 213 -7.72 -15.01 10.43
C ARG A 213 -8.27 -15.71 9.19
N CYS A 214 -7.62 -15.56 8.03
CA CYS A 214 -7.99 -16.28 6.82
C CYS A 214 -7.90 -17.80 7.00
N LEU A 215 -6.80 -18.29 7.58
CA LEU A 215 -6.56 -19.72 7.79
C LEU A 215 -7.53 -20.32 8.81
N LEU A 216 -7.77 -19.65 9.94
CA LEU A 216 -8.74 -20.08 10.96
C LEU A 216 -10.20 -20.00 10.47
N GLY A 217 -10.54 -18.98 9.70
CA GLY A 217 -11.87 -18.78 9.12
C GLY A 217 -12.14 -19.56 7.83
N ASN A 218 -11.20 -20.41 7.39
CA ASN A 218 -11.23 -21.12 6.10
C ASN A 218 -11.39 -20.20 4.85
N LYS A 219 -11.18 -18.88 4.97
CA LYS A 219 -11.23 -17.95 3.84
C LYS A 219 -9.94 -18.10 3.03
N ASN A 220 -10.04 -18.53 1.77
CA ASN A 220 -8.90 -18.72 0.85
C ASN A 220 -7.80 -19.65 1.39
N ARG A 221 -8.11 -20.51 2.37
CA ARG A 221 -7.14 -21.31 3.11
C ARG A 221 -6.22 -22.13 2.21
N ASN A 222 -6.79 -22.85 1.26
CA ASN A 222 -6.02 -23.74 0.38
C ASN A 222 -5.05 -22.95 -0.51
N ASP A 223 -5.49 -21.84 -1.08
CA ASP A 223 -4.65 -21.01 -1.95
C ASP A 223 -3.52 -20.32 -1.17
N ILE A 224 -3.80 -19.87 0.05
CA ILE A 224 -2.79 -19.30 0.96
C ILE A 224 -1.72 -20.35 1.26
N ILE A 225 -2.13 -21.56 1.67
CA ILE A 225 -1.19 -22.64 1.97
C ILE A 225 -0.38 -23.02 0.72
N GLN A 226 -1.02 -23.10 -0.46
CA GLN A 226 -0.33 -23.41 -1.71
C GLN A 226 0.67 -22.32 -2.10
N LEU A 227 0.33 -21.05 -1.91
CA LEU A 227 1.24 -19.94 -2.16
C LEU A 227 2.48 -20.02 -1.26
N ILE A 228 2.29 -20.25 0.05
CA ILE A 228 3.41 -20.36 0.99
C ILE A 228 4.31 -21.53 0.60
N LYS A 229 3.74 -22.72 0.32
CA LYS A 229 4.54 -23.89 -0.10
C LYS A 229 5.32 -23.68 -1.40
N LYS A 230 4.78 -22.89 -2.34
CA LYS A 230 5.45 -22.59 -3.61
C LYS A 230 6.56 -21.55 -3.47
N LEU A 231 6.40 -20.59 -2.56
CA LEU A 231 7.39 -19.55 -2.29
C LEU A 231 8.45 -19.98 -1.28
N ASP A 232 8.13 -20.94 -0.40
CA ASP A 232 9.01 -21.47 0.64
C ASP A 232 9.16 -22.99 0.47
N LEU A 233 10.14 -23.39 -0.35
CA LEU A 233 10.35 -24.76 -0.85
C LEU A 233 10.61 -25.81 0.25
N GLY A 234 10.81 -25.40 1.50
CA GLY A 234 11.04 -26.29 2.64
C GLY A 234 9.77 -26.71 3.38
N ILE A 235 8.71 -25.90 3.37
CA ILE A 235 7.53 -26.15 4.21
C ILE A 235 6.60 -27.18 3.54
N ASN A 236 6.40 -28.32 4.21
CA ASN A 236 5.48 -29.37 3.75
C ASN A 236 4.03 -29.12 4.15
N GLU A 237 3.78 -28.60 5.35
CA GLU A 237 2.44 -28.30 5.86
C GLU A 237 2.47 -27.14 6.87
N ILE A 238 1.32 -26.47 7.01
CA ILE A 238 1.12 -25.34 7.91
C ILE A 238 -0.12 -25.65 8.73
N GLN A 239 0.03 -25.58 10.05
CA GLN A 239 -1.05 -25.76 11.01
C GLN A 239 -1.22 -24.48 11.82
N VAL A 240 -2.47 -24.00 11.90
CA VAL A 240 -2.83 -22.80 12.66
C VAL A 240 -3.95 -23.19 13.61
N GLU A 241 -3.69 -23.01 14.90
CA GLU A 241 -4.60 -23.42 15.97
C GLU A 241 -4.76 -22.30 17.00
N GLN A 242 -5.94 -22.22 17.61
CA GLN A 242 -6.12 -21.44 18.83
C GLN A 242 -5.84 -22.33 20.02
N VAL A 243 -4.88 -21.92 20.84
CA VAL A 243 -4.49 -22.62 22.06
C VAL A 243 -4.94 -21.78 23.24
N ASP A 244 -5.71 -22.38 24.15
CA ASP A 244 -6.08 -21.72 25.38
C ASP A 244 -4.84 -21.58 26.29
N PHE A 245 -4.68 -20.41 26.91
CA PHE A 245 -3.58 -20.13 27.83
C PHE A 245 -4.09 -19.39 29.06
N THR A 246 -3.52 -19.73 30.22
CA THR A 246 -3.87 -19.14 31.51
C THR A 246 -2.74 -18.26 32.03
N SER A 247 -2.99 -17.50 33.10
CA SER A 247 -1.94 -16.72 33.78
C SER A 247 -0.72 -17.56 34.14
N ASP A 248 -0.93 -18.84 34.43
CA ASP A 248 0.08 -19.77 34.92
C ASP A 248 0.99 -20.28 33.79
N SER A 249 0.50 -20.20 32.54
CA SER A 249 1.25 -20.55 31.34
C SER A 249 2.17 -19.44 30.83
N LEU A 250 2.08 -18.24 31.40
CA LEU A 250 2.93 -17.10 31.05
C LEU A 250 4.25 -17.11 31.85
N PRO A 251 5.36 -16.60 31.27
CA PRO A 251 6.67 -16.56 31.92
C PRO A 251 6.61 -15.97 33.34
N LYS A 252 7.36 -16.55 34.28
CA LYS A 252 7.31 -16.17 35.71
C LYS A 252 7.82 -14.75 35.96
N GLU A 253 8.56 -14.19 35.03
CA GLU A 253 9.13 -12.84 35.06
C GLU A 253 8.07 -11.75 34.82
N ILE A 254 6.91 -12.11 34.28
CA ILE A 254 5.82 -11.15 34.06
C ILE A 254 5.02 -10.98 35.38
N PRO A 255 4.87 -9.74 35.89
CA PRO A 255 4.02 -9.46 37.05
C PRO A 255 2.59 -9.99 36.90
N ASP A 256 2.00 -10.50 37.98
CA ASP A 256 0.68 -11.15 37.97
C ASP A 256 -0.44 -10.22 37.47
N GLU A 257 -0.35 -8.92 37.73
CA GLU A 257 -1.28 -7.92 37.22
C GLU A 257 -1.23 -7.81 35.68
N LEU A 258 -0.03 -7.87 35.10
CA LEU A 258 0.17 -7.88 33.65
C LEU A 258 -0.25 -9.21 33.03
N LYS A 259 -0.02 -10.35 33.70
CA LYS A 259 -0.51 -11.66 33.24
C LYS A 259 -2.03 -11.69 33.13
N LYS A 260 -2.73 -11.20 34.16
CA LYS A 260 -4.19 -11.09 34.16
C LYS A 260 -4.68 -10.15 33.07
N LEU A 261 -3.97 -9.03 32.83
CA LEU A 261 -4.29 -8.10 31.75
C LEU A 261 -4.12 -8.75 30.37
N ILE A 262 -3.04 -9.49 30.13
CA ILE A 262 -2.78 -10.19 28.86
C ILE A 262 -3.88 -11.22 28.57
N VAL A 263 -4.18 -12.09 29.54
CA VAL A 263 -5.23 -13.12 29.42
C VAL A 263 -6.59 -12.47 29.16
N LYS A 264 -6.90 -11.36 29.84
CA LYS A 264 -8.17 -10.63 29.67
C LYS A 264 -8.28 -9.98 28.29
N THR A 265 -7.20 -9.40 27.78
CA THR A 265 -7.17 -8.72 26.47
C THR A 265 -7.26 -9.71 25.31
N GLU A 266 -6.58 -10.85 25.38
CA GLU A 266 -6.56 -11.88 24.34
C GLU A 266 -7.68 -12.94 24.52
N GLY A 267 -8.54 -12.78 25.52
CA GLY A 267 -9.62 -13.73 25.82
C GLY A 267 -9.13 -15.13 26.21
N GLY A 268 -7.89 -15.23 26.72
CA GLY A 268 -7.26 -16.49 27.10
C GLY A 268 -6.89 -17.40 25.93
N ARG A 269 -6.83 -16.88 24.69
CA ARG A 269 -6.47 -17.67 23.51
C ARG A 269 -5.26 -17.10 22.78
N ALA A 270 -4.27 -17.93 22.54
CA ALA A 270 -3.09 -17.61 21.75
C ALA A 270 -3.18 -18.33 20.41
N THR A 271 -2.77 -17.67 19.33
CA THR A 271 -2.60 -18.36 18.05
C THR A 271 -1.26 -19.07 18.05
N SER A 272 -1.28 -20.39 17.89
CA SER A 272 -0.10 -21.19 17.59
C SER A 272 -0.03 -21.41 16.08
N ILE A 273 1.14 -21.13 15.50
CA ILE A 273 1.41 -21.37 14.08
C ILE A 273 2.58 -22.33 14.00
N LYS A 274 2.33 -23.52 13.45
CA LYS A 274 3.32 -24.56 13.26
C LYS A 274 3.56 -24.80 11.77
N THR A 275 4.82 -24.96 11.42
CA THR A 275 5.29 -25.40 10.11
C THR A 275 5.81 -26.83 10.24
N ILE A 276 5.57 -27.65 9.22
CA ILE A 276 5.94 -29.06 9.23
C ILE A 276 6.92 -29.32 8.09
N HIS A 277 8.02 -29.99 8.44
CA HIS A 277 9.13 -30.28 7.53
C HIS A 277 9.45 -31.76 7.50
N ARG A 278 10.06 -32.23 6.42
CA ARG A 278 10.61 -33.58 6.32
C ARG A 278 11.94 -33.70 7.07
N LYS A 279 12.05 -34.74 7.90
CA LYS A 279 13.26 -35.13 8.61
C LYS A 279 13.94 -36.27 7.87
N PHE A 280 15.26 -36.17 7.73
CA PHE A 280 16.08 -37.13 6.99
C PHE A 280 17.19 -37.72 7.89
N ASP A 281 17.63 -38.93 7.58
CA ASP A 281 18.81 -39.54 8.22
C ASP A 281 20.13 -39.05 7.58
N GLU A 282 21.26 -39.53 8.09
CA GLU A 282 22.61 -39.20 7.58
C GLU A 282 22.82 -39.56 6.10
N LYS A 283 22.02 -40.49 5.56
CA LYS A 283 22.06 -40.92 4.16
C LYS A 283 21.06 -40.16 3.29
N GLY A 284 20.32 -39.21 3.86
CA GLY A 284 19.30 -38.43 3.16
C GLY A 284 17.98 -39.17 2.95
N ASN A 285 17.73 -40.30 3.63
CA ASN A 285 16.45 -40.99 3.53
C ASN A 285 15.43 -40.33 4.45
N TYR A 286 14.20 -40.17 3.95
CA TYR A 286 13.08 -39.66 4.74
C TYR A 286 12.80 -40.58 5.94
N GLN A 287 12.66 -39.99 7.12
CA GLN A 287 12.40 -40.69 8.39
C GLN A 287 11.03 -40.32 8.97
N SER A 288 10.76 -39.02 9.11
CA SER A 288 9.54 -38.53 9.75
C SER A 288 9.22 -37.10 9.35
N LEU A 289 8.11 -36.57 9.86
CA LEU A 289 7.84 -35.14 9.89
C LEU A 289 8.33 -34.55 11.22
N GLU A 290 8.74 -33.28 11.20
CA GLU A 290 9.15 -32.51 12.36
C GLU A 290 8.37 -31.19 12.39
N GLU A 291 7.91 -30.78 13.57
CA GLU A 291 7.15 -29.55 13.78
C GLU A 291 8.05 -28.42 14.27
N PHE A 292 7.88 -27.24 13.67
CA PHE A 292 8.57 -26.02 14.05
C PHE A 292 7.56 -24.92 14.34
N ASN A 293 7.87 -24.04 15.29
CA ASN A 293 7.06 -22.85 15.54
C ASN A 293 7.49 -21.73 14.59
N LEU A 294 6.53 -21.14 13.87
CA LEU A 294 6.81 -20.11 12.86
C LEU A 294 7.63 -18.94 13.42
N ARG A 295 7.36 -18.47 14.64
CA ARG A 295 8.02 -17.28 15.19
C ARG A 295 9.41 -17.56 15.74
N SER A 296 9.60 -18.70 16.41
CA SER A 296 10.86 -19.00 17.11
C SER A 296 11.85 -19.82 16.29
N ASN A 297 11.39 -20.54 15.27
CA ASN A 297 12.24 -21.46 14.51
C ASN A 297 12.44 -21.06 13.05
N GLU A 298 11.43 -20.45 12.41
CA GLU A 298 11.54 -20.09 11.00
C GLU A 298 12.28 -18.77 10.79
N SER A 299 12.90 -18.64 9.62
CA SER A 299 13.59 -17.43 9.21
C SER A 299 12.64 -16.22 9.13
N GLU A 300 13.17 -15.01 9.29
CA GLU A 300 12.34 -13.79 9.14
C GLU A 300 11.71 -13.69 7.75
N GLY A 301 12.39 -14.18 6.71
CA GLY A 301 11.85 -14.22 5.34
C GLY A 301 10.67 -15.18 5.19
N THR A 302 10.73 -16.36 5.82
CA THR A 302 9.60 -17.29 5.91
C THR A 302 8.42 -16.67 6.66
N GLN A 303 8.68 -16.04 7.81
CA GLN A 303 7.66 -15.34 8.58
C GLN A 303 6.99 -14.23 7.75
N LYS A 304 7.78 -13.51 6.96
CA LYS A 304 7.33 -12.46 6.04
C LYS A 304 6.46 -13.02 4.91
N VAL A 305 6.87 -14.11 4.26
CA VAL A 305 6.08 -14.79 3.21
C VAL A 305 4.75 -15.27 3.78
N PHE A 306 4.77 -15.93 4.95
CA PHE A 306 3.55 -16.33 5.63
C PHE A 306 2.64 -15.13 5.88
N ALA A 307 3.19 -14.04 6.42
CA ALA A 307 2.41 -12.86 6.73
C ALA A 307 1.76 -12.26 5.47
N LEU A 308 2.48 -12.17 4.36
CA LEU A 308 1.97 -11.60 3.10
C LEU A 308 1.00 -12.51 2.33
N ALA A 309 1.01 -13.83 2.58
CA ALA A 309 0.25 -14.78 1.75
C ALA A 309 -1.27 -14.51 1.76
N GLY A 310 -1.86 -14.20 2.92
CA GLY A 310 -3.27 -13.84 3.03
C GLY A 310 -3.63 -12.61 2.21
N PRO A 311 -2.98 -11.45 2.44
CA PRO A 311 -3.22 -10.24 1.64
C PRO A 311 -3.02 -10.43 0.14
N LEU A 312 -1.96 -11.15 -0.28
CA LEU A 312 -1.68 -11.41 -1.70
C LEU A 312 -2.83 -12.19 -2.37
N ILE A 313 -3.26 -13.29 -1.75
CA ILE A 313 -4.33 -14.12 -2.29
C ILE A 313 -5.67 -13.39 -2.28
N THR A 314 -6.00 -12.67 -1.21
CA THR A 314 -7.23 -11.86 -1.17
C THR A 314 -7.21 -10.82 -2.29
N ALA A 315 -6.13 -10.07 -2.45
CA ALA A 315 -6.04 -9.04 -3.48
C ALA A 315 -6.26 -9.62 -4.89
N LEU A 316 -5.57 -10.71 -5.24
CA LEU A 316 -5.69 -11.40 -6.53
C LEU A 316 -7.11 -11.94 -6.79
N LYS A 317 -7.77 -12.48 -5.76
CA LYS A 317 -9.12 -13.04 -5.89
C LYS A 317 -10.23 -11.99 -5.90
N GLU A 318 -10.05 -10.90 -5.18
CA GLU A 318 -11.08 -9.87 -5.01
C GLU A 318 -10.86 -8.63 -5.88
N GLY A 319 -9.78 -8.60 -6.69
CA GLY A 319 -9.46 -7.49 -7.59
C GLY A 319 -9.08 -6.21 -6.84
N GLU A 320 -8.35 -6.34 -5.74
CA GLU A 320 -8.04 -5.23 -4.84
C GLU A 320 -6.76 -4.52 -5.23
N VAL A 321 -6.59 -3.30 -4.72
CA VAL A 321 -5.33 -2.56 -4.79
C VAL A 321 -4.53 -2.90 -3.54
N LEU A 322 -3.37 -3.51 -3.73
CA LEU A 322 -2.40 -3.81 -2.69
C LEU A 322 -1.18 -2.91 -2.84
N ILE A 323 -0.92 -2.11 -1.81
CA ILE A 323 0.19 -1.19 -1.74
C ILE A 323 1.16 -1.65 -0.67
N ILE A 324 2.43 -1.84 -1.01
CA ILE A 324 3.45 -2.31 -0.06
C ILE A 324 4.61 -1.31 -0.01
N ASP A 325 4.78 -0.66 1.15
CA ASP A 325 5.99 0.11 1.45
C ASP A 325 7.11 -0.85 1.87
N GLU A 326 8.37 -0.57 1.48
CA GLU A 326 9.53 -1.42 1.81
C GLU A 326 9.33 -2.90 1.39
N PHE A 327 8.93 -3.12 0.14
CA PHE A 327 8.55 -4.44 -0.39
C PHE A 327 9.67 -5.48 -0.36
N ASP A 328 10.91 -5.05 -0.58
CA ASP A 328 12.11 -5.89 -0.57
C ASP A 328 12.59 -6.27 0.84
N THR A 329 12.06 -5.63 1.88
CA THR A 329 12.50 -5.90 3.25
C THR A 329 12.26 -7.36 3.64
N ARG A 330 13.36 -8.06 3.96
CA ARG A 330 13.42 -9.45 4.43
C ARG A 330 12.91 -10.49 3.41
N LEU A 331 12.68 -10.11 2.15
CA LEU A 331 12.37 -11.03 1.06
C LEU A 331 13.58 -11.30 0.19
N HIS A 332 13.75 -12.55 -0.22
CA HIS A 332 14.74 -12.89 -1.25
C HIS A 332 14.27 -12.29 -2.60
N PRO A 333 15.15 -11.70 -3.44
CA PRO A 333 14.77 -11.05 -4.69
C PRO A 333 13.91 -11.91 -5.63
N LEU A 334 14.21 -13.22 -5.71
CA LEU A 334 13.40 -14.17 -6.51
C LEU A 334 11.96 -14.34 -6.00
N ILE A 335 11.72 -14.20 -4.70
CA ILE A 335 10.37 -14.25 -4.13
C ILE A 335 9.61 -12.97 -4.49
N SER A 336 10.26 -11.81 -4.35
CA SER A 336 9.71 -10.52 -4.77
C SER A 336 9.34 -10.54 -6.25
N LEU A 337 10.21 -11.11 -7.09
CA LEU A 337 9.97 -11.32 -8.51
C LEU A 337 8.75 -12.20 -8.75
N ALA A 338 8.68 -13.37 -8.11
CA ALA A 338 7.55 -14.29 -8.26
C ALA A 338 6.23 -13.62 -7.87
N ILE A 339 6.21 -12.81 -6.81
CA ILE A 339 5.03 -12.05 -6.40
C ILE A 339 4.63 -11.03 -7.49
N VAL A 340 5.57 -10.28 -8.04
CA VAL A 340 5.28 -9.34 -9.14
C VAL A 340 4.72 -10.08 -10.36
N GLU A 341 5.29 -11.23 -10.71
CA GLU A 341 4.82 -12.07 -11.83
C GLU A 341 3.40 -12.59 -11.61
N LEU A 342 3.01 -12.91 -10.35
CA LEU A 342 1.63 -13.29 -10.04
C LEU A 342 0.63 -12.18 -10.39
N PHE A 343 0.97 -10.92 -10.13
CA PHE A 343 0.13 -9.78 -10.50
C PHE A 343 0.19 -9.47 -12.00
N ASN A 344 1.37 -9.62 -12.61
CA ASN A 344 1.64 -9.39 -14.04
C ASN A 344 1.33 -10.63 -14.90
N SER A 345 0.21 -11.29 -14.65
CA SER A 345 -0.25 -12.44 -15.44
C SER A 345 -1.77 -12.43 -15.54
N GLN A 346 -2.32 -12.78 -16.70
CA GLN A 346 -3.77 -12.93 -16.85
C GLN A 346 -4.29 -14.22 -16.21
N GLU A 347 -3.44 -15.24 -16.11
CA GLU A 347 -3.81 -16.53 -15.54
C GLU A 347 -3.96 -16.46 -14.01
N THR A 348 -2.98 -15.84 -13.34
CA THR A 348 -2.96 -15.76 -11.88
C THR A 348 -3.66 -14.52 -11.33
N ASN A 349 -3.85 -13.48 -12.16
CA ASN A 349 -4.58 -12.26 -11.80
C ASN A 349 -5.75 -11.98 -12.77
N PRO A 350 -6.79 -12.85 -12.79
CA PRO A 350 -7.95 -12.70 -13.67
C PRO A 350 -8.87 -11.54 -13.25
N ASN A 351 -8.81 -11.11 -11.99
CA ASN A 351 -9.66 -10.04 -11.45
C ASN A 351 -8.98 -8.67 -11.49
N ASN A 352 -7.83 -8.55 -12.16
CA ASN A 352 -7.12 -7.29 -12.37
C ASN A 352 -6.73 -6.55 -11.09
N ALA A 353 -6.35 -7.29 -10.05
CA ALA A 353 -5.75 -6.74 -8.85
C ALA A 353 -4.52 -5.89 -9.19
N GLN A 354 -4.27 -4.84 -8.40
CA GLN A 354 -3.18 -3.91 -8.63
C GLN A 354 -2.14 -4.02 -7.52
N LEU A 355 -0.87 -4.23 -7.87
CA LEU A 355 0.25 -4.21 -6.93
C LEU A 355 1.08 -2.94 -7.10
N ILE A 356 1.04 -2.05 -6.14
CA ILE A 356 1.89 -0.85 -6.11
C ILE A 356 2.90 -1.02 -4.99
N PHE A 357 4.17 -0.81 -5.26
CA PHE A 357 5.16 -1.04 -4.21
C PHE A 357 6.32 -0.07 -4.27
N VAL A 358 6.87 0.19 -3.10
CA VAL A 358 8.10 0.95 -2.92
C VAL A 358 9.21 -0.04 -2.65
N THR A 359 10.35 0.12 -3.34
CA THR A 359 11.49 -0.76 -3.16
C THR A 359 12.83 -0.07 -3.37
N HIS A 360 13.87 -0.65 -2.77
CA HIS A 360 15.26 -0.35 -3.05
C HIS A 360 15.95 -1.42 -3.90
N ASP A 361 15.30 -2.57 -4.15
CA ASP A 361 15.88 -3.70 -4.85
C ASP A 361 15.92 -3.47 -6.37
N THR A 362 17.13 -3.19 -6.88
CA THR A 362 17.35 -2.98 -8.32
C THR A 362 17.19 -4.25 -9.15
N ASN A 363 17.22 -5.44 -8.55
CA ASN A 363 17.05 -6.70 -9.30
C ASN A 363 15.66 -6.80 -9.94
N LEU A 364 14.66 -6.11 -9.39
CA LEU A 364 13.31 -6.01 -9.97
C LEU A 364 13.27 -5.03 -11.14
N LEU A 365 14.23 -4.11 -11.27
CA LEU A 365 14.23 -3.03 -12.26
C LEU A 365 14.65 -3.55 -13.65
N SER A 366 13.76 -4.29 -14.30
CA SER A 366 14.03 -4.97 -15.56
C SER A 366 12.99 -4.68 -16.63
N ASN A 367 13.46 -4.45 -17.85
CA ASN A 367 12.63 -4.34 -19.06
C ASN A 367 12.00 -5.68 -19.51
N LYS A 368 12.33 -6.78 -18.82
CA LYS A 368 11.69 -8.10 -19.01
C LYS A 368 10.49 -8.31 -18.10
N ILE A 369 10.35 -7.51 -17.05
CA ILE A 369 9.31 -7.61 -16.03
C ILE A 369 8.34 -6.42 -16.16
N PHE A 370 8.89 -5.22 -16.39
CA PHE A 370 8.15 -3.98 -16.38
C PHE A 370 8.14 -3.29 -17.74
N ARG A 371 7.01 -2.67 -18.05
CA ARG A 371 6.94 -1.56 -18.99
C ARG A 371 7.50 -0.29 -18.35
N ARG A 372 7.86 0.70 -19.16
CA ARG A 372 8.40 1.99 -18.66
C ARG A 372 7.41 2.75 -17.78
N ASP A 373 6.14 2.72 -18.11
CA ASP A 373 5.07 3.38 -17.33
C ASP A 373 4.78 2.69 -15.98
N GLN A 374 5.28 1.48 -15.75
CA GLN A 374 5.21 0.80 -14.46
C GLN A 374 6.37 1.17 -13.52
N VAL A 375 7.38 1.88 -14.00
CA VAL A 375 8.54 2.28 -13.20
C VAL A 375 8.44 3.76 -12.88
N TRP A 376 8.45 4.08 -11.59
CA TRP A 376 8.39 5.43 -11.06
C TRP A 376 9.62 5.71 -10.19
N PHE A 377 10.00 6.97 -10.11
CA PHE A 377 11.11 7.43 -9.31
C PHE A 377 10.69 8.58 -8.42
N THR A 378 11.30 8.64 -7.24
CA THR A 378 11.24 9.82 -6.37
C THR A 378 12.64 10.35 -6.15
N GLU A 379 12.79 11.65 -6.23
CA GLU A 379 14.05 12.33 -5.98
C GLU A 379 13.78 13.63 -5.21
N LYS A 380 14.69 14.00 -4.30
CA LYS A 380 14.64 15.30 -3.67
C LYS A 380 15.47 16.29 -4.45
N ASN A 381 14.88 17.42 -4.80
CA ASN A 381 15.63 18.55 -5.29
C ASN A 381 16.47 19.20 -4.17
N ARG A 382 17.30 20.19 -4.53
CA ARG A 382 18.20 20.90 -3.59
C ARG A 382 17.49 21.61 -2.44
N TYR A 383 16.18 21.82 -2.52
CA TYR A 383 15.37 22.45 -1.47
C TYR A 383 14.68 21.42 -0.55
N GLY A 384 14.95 20.12 -0.76
CA GLY A 384 14.35 19.03 0.00
C GLY A 384 12.93 18.66 -0.42
N ALA A 385 12.40 19.28 -1.48
CA ALA A 385 11.11 18.91 -2.05
C ALA A 385 11.26 17.68 -2.96
N THR A 386 10.35 16.72 -2.80
CA THR A 386 10.28 15.50 -3.59
C THR A 386 9.59 15.77 -4.92
N ASP A 387 10.26 15.41 -6.00
CA ASP A 387 9.69 15.22 -7.32
C ASP A 387 9.34 13.74 -7.52
N LEU A 388 8.25 13.47 -8.24
CA LEU A 388 7.77 12.14 -8.60
C LEU A 388 7.60 12.10 -10.12
N TYR A 389 8.25 11.13 -10.78
CA TYR A 389 8.23 11.04 -12.24
C TYR A 389 8.34 9.58 -12.72
N SER A 390 7.84 9.30 -13.92
CA SER A 390 7.86 7.96 -14.52
C SER A 390 9.06 7.76 -15.45
N LEU A 391 9.55 6.52 -15.56
CA LEU A 391 10.50 6.14 -16.61
C LEU A 391 9.91 6.35 -18.02
N ALA A 392 8.58 6.36 -18.16
CA ALA A 392 7.89 6.67 -19.41
C ALA A 392 8.20 8.08 -19.95
N GLU A 393 8.59 9.01 -19.07
CA GLU A 393 8.95 10.39 -19.45
C GLU A 393 10.34 10.46 -20.13
N TYR A 394 11.16 9.41 -19.96
CA TYR A 394 12.49 9.33 -20.56
C TYR A 394 12.45 8.73 -21.97
N LYS A 395 13.13 9.40 -22.90
CA LYS A 395 13.39 8.90 -24.25
C LYS A 395 14.56 7.91 -24.24
N ILE A 396 14.28 6.69 -23.80
CA ILE A 396 15.22 5.56 -23.88
C ILE A 396 14.87 4.60 -25.01
N ARG A 397 15.88 3.83 -25.46
CA ARG A 397 15.65 2.72 -26.38
C ARG A 397 14.84 1.62 -25.69
N ASN A 398 14.00 0.91 -26.43
CA ASN A 398 13.17 -0.17 -25.88
C ASN A 398 13.99 -1.35 -25.32
N ASP A 399 15.24 -1.52 -25.76
CA ASP A 399 16.16 -2.56 -25.30
C ASP A 399 17.11 -2.11 -24.18
N ALA A 400 16.99 -0.87 -23.69
CA ALA A 400 17.82 -0.34 -22.62
C ALA A 400 17.63 -1.17 -21.34
N SER A 401 18.75 -1.47 -20.66
CA SER A 401 18.72 -2.10 -19.33
C SER A 401 18.28 -1.04 -18.32
N PHE A 402 17.11 -1.21 -17.73
CA PHE A 402 16.58 -0.27 -16.74
C PHE A 402 17.50 -0.22 -15.51
N GLU A 403 17.89 -1.36 -14.96
CA GLU A 403 18.82 -1.45 -13.83
C GLU A 403 20.17 -0.78 -14.11
N SER A 404 20.87 -1.16 -15.20
CA SER A 404 22.21 -0.61 -15.47
C SER A 404 22.18 0.90 -15.66
N ASP A 405 21.16 1.41 -16.33
CA ASP A 405 21.01 2.84 -16.57
C ASP A 405 20.63 3.60 -15.29
N TYR A 406 19.82 3.00 -14.42
CA TYR A 406 19.52 3.54 -13.09
C TYR A 406 20.77 3.61 -12.20
N ILE A 407 21.55 2.53 -12.10
CA ILE A 407 22.78 2.47 -11.29
C ILE A 407 23.82 3.50 -11.78
N LYS A 408 23.86 3.78 -13.08
CA LYS A 408 24.70 4.84 -13.67
C LYS A 408 24.16 6.26 -13.45
N GLY A 409 23.01 6.40 -12.80
CA GLY A 409 22.38 7.70 -12.51
C GLY A 409 21.65 8.33 -13.68
N LYS A 410 21.37 7.61 -14.77
CA LYS A 410 20.73 8.20 -15.96
C LYS A 410 19.29 8.67 -15.71
N TYR A 411 18.63 8.08 -14.73
CA TYR A 411 17.25 8.40 -14.36
C TYR A 411 17.15 9.24 -13.09
N GLY A 412 18.28 9.74 -12.57
CA GLY A 412 18.32 10.37 -11.25
C GLY A 412 18.00 9.37 -10.14
N ALA A 413 17.44 9.89 -9.04
CA ALA A 413 16.94 9.11 -7.91
C ALA A 413 17.93 8.12 -7.25
N ILE A 414 19.25 8.30 -7.47
CA ILE A 414 20.32 7.54 -6.81
C ILE A 414 20.95 8.34 -5.65
N PRO A 415 21.47 7.69 -4.60
CA PRO A 415 22.10 8.40 -3.50
C PRO A 415 23.41 9.07 -3.95
N TYR A 416 23.57 10.35 -3.60
CA TYR A 416 24.86 11.04 -3.74
C TYR A 416 25.72 10.74 -2.52
N ILE A 417 26.73 9.87 -2.68
CA ILE A 417 27.69 9.56 -1.63
C ILE A 417 28.88 10.51 -1.77
N GLY A 418 29.07 11.39 -0.79
CA GLY A 418 30.22 12.28 -0.72
C GLY A 418 31.54 11.52 -0.54
N ASN A 419 32.67 12.19 -0.71
CA ASN A 419 33.97 11.56 -0.49
C ASN A 419 34.15 11.19 1.01
N LEU A 420 34.20 9.89 1.28
CA LEU A 420 34.30 9.34 2.63
C LEU A 420 35.75 9.35 3.17
N ASN A 421 36.76 9.66 2.35
CA ASN A 421 38.17 9.58 2.73
C ASN A 421 38.59 10.59 3.81
N HIS A 422 37.79 11.62 4.07
CA HIS A 422 38.03 12.64 5.11
C HIS A 422 37.09 12.50 6.32
N LEU A 423 36.41 11.37 6.48
CA LEU A 423 35.49 11.16 7.62
C LEU A 423 36.22 10.97 8.94
N ILE A 424 37.43 10.41 8.89
CA ILE A 424 38.26 10.17 10.06
C ILE A 424 39.53 10.97 9.84
N ASP A 425 39.63 12.12 10.49
CA ASP A 425 40.90 12.85 10.57
C ASP A 425 41.91 11.92 11.23
N SER A 426 42.92 11.51 10.47
CA SER A 426 44.11 10.91 11.05
C SER A 426 44.89 12.04 11.71
N HIS A 427 44.70 12.22 13.01
CA HIS A 427 45.67 12.93 13.83
C HIS A 427 46.96 12.09 13.87
N SER A 428 47.84 12.28 12.89
CA SER A 428 49.24 11.87 12.96
C SER A 428 50.11 13.05 13.40
#